data_AF-A0A2G8RX96-F1
#
_entry.id   AF-A0A2G8RX96-F1
#
_cell.length_a   1.000
_cell.length_b   1.000
_cell.length_c   1.000
_cell.angle_alpha   90.00
_cell.angle_beta   90.00
_cell.angle_gamma   90.00
#
_symmetry.space_group_name_H-M   'P 1'
#
loop_
_entity.id
_entity.type
_entity.pdbx_description
1 polymer ?
#
loop_
_entity_poly.entity_id
_entity_poly.type
_entity_poly.pdbx_seq_one_letter_code
_entity_poly.pdbx_strand_id
1 'polypeptide(L)'
;MTEDCILLGDHDTASVSSGCSSYPEETPVFSEEGKLLVQIGRDVFLSIQEEGDIRCLGRTLSSLPSFSRIHLEVRHPVGLRALSNAVGFGALAHEDFAKVRVFKVDLTATLSSTLDDLATVFCALTHIRDVQLFMPKCSLGSIYLPHKRIVHSFIAESSTIRSLRCPAPPLLCLSITVRLEEQGDIYSVVSRLFRNSLTKLRVLRRQELGATFAMSSPARVCPFLDLPRLHYLEVRDLATLSDSGLLDVPDTVSASSWMTTAVRRRLPKLATLVWAPPWYNFRDYAPAKYHDAVAAYQWDLVRVLGSTTLVMCVSRAEGIVSHPSVDGAGSYKHMERVFLDEDEWKL
;
A
#
# COMPACT_ATOMS: atom_id res chain seq x y z
N MET A 1 -22.98 42.15 -11.72
CA MET A 1 -22.19 43.33 -12.10
C MET A 1 -20.88 43.21 -11.36
N THR A 2 -19.74 42.93 -11.97
CA THR A 2 -19.33 42.92 -13.38
C THR A 2 -18.17 41.94 -13.51
N GLU A 3 -18.11 41.28 -14.66
CA GLU A 3 -16.94 40.59 -15.22
C GLU A 3 -15.69 41.47 -15.17
N ASP A 4 -14.51 40.85 -15.05
CA ASP A 4 -13.34 41.31 -15.79
C ASP A 4 -12.48 40.12 -16.23
N CYS A 5 -12.39 39.99 -17.56
CA CYS A 5 -11.47 39.18 -18.32
C CYS A 5 -10.08 39.82 -18.33
N ILE A 6 -9.02 39.01 -18.29
CA ILE A 6 -7.71 39.42 -18.83
C ILE A 6 -7.21 38.29 -19.73
N LEU A 7 -7.03 38.64 -21.01
CA LEU A 7 -6.48 37.85 -22.09
C LEU A 7 -4.98 38.18 -22.29
N LEU A 8 -4.24 37.11 -22.61
CA LEU A 8 -3.12 37.00 -23.56
C LEU A 8 -1.80 37.76 -23.31
N GLY A 9 -0.74 36.97 -23.29
CA GLY A 9 0.60 37.36 -23.73
C GLY A 9 1.24 36.16 -24.44
N ASP A 10 1.17 36.15 -25.77
CA ASP A 10 2.02 35.32 -26.63
C ASP A 10 3.44 35.89 -26.65
N HIS A 11 4.45 35.03 -26.53
CA HIS A 11 5.76 35.28 -27.12
C HIS A 11 6.42 33.96 -27.54
N ASP A 12 6.85 33.98 -28.80
CA ASP A 12 7.41 32.91 -29.61
C ASP A 12 8.74 32.32 -29.15
N THR A 13 8.81 31.00 -29.35
CA THR A 13 9.92 30.17 -29.88
C THR A 13 11.34 30.30 -29.32
N ALA A 14 11.81 29.21 -28.71
CA ALA A 14 13.15 28.68 -28.97
C ALA A 14 13.09 27.14 -29.04
N SER A 15 13.40 26.62 -30.21
CA SER A 15 13.56 25.20 -30.53
C SER A 15 14.83 24.62 -29.89
N VAL A 16 14.70 23.51 -29.16
CA VAL A 16 15.80 22.56 -28.94
C VAL A 16 15.28 21.15 -29.20
N SER A 17 15.96 20.48 -30.11
CA SER A 17 15.67 19.17 -30.65
C SER A 17 16.01 18.00 -29.72
N SER A 18 15.12 17.02 -29.72
CA SER A 18 15.34 15.57 -29.68
C SER A 18 16.17 14.95 -28.55
N GLY A 19 15.46 14.34 -27.61
CA GLY A 19 15.84 13.10 -26.96
C GLY A 19 14.62 12.19 -26.89
N CYS A 20 14.58 11.11 -27.67
CA CYS A 20 13.50 10.14 -27.72
C CYS A 20 13.18 9.57 -26.33
N SER A 21 12.01 9.93 -25.79
CA SER A 21 11.23 9.08 -24.91
C SER A 21 9.87 8.93 -25.56
N SER A 22 9.67 7.84 -26.31
CA SER A 22 8.35 7.44 -26.77
C SER A 22 7.54 7.00 -25.56
N TYR A 23 6.91 7.96 -24.87
CA TYR A 23 5.83 7.64 -23.96
C TYR A 23 4.74 6.93 -24.79
N PRO A 24 4.16 5.82 -24.30
CA PRO A 24 3.10 5.14 -25.01
C PRO A 24 1.98 6.14 -25.27
N GLU A 25 1.59 6.31 -26.55
CA GLU A 25 0.48 7.20 -26.92
C GLU A 25 -0.76 6.78 -26.12
N GLU A 26 -1.21 7.67 -25.24
CA GLU A 26 -2.49 7.52 -24.56
C GLU A 26 -3.58 7.70 -25.62
N THR A 27 -4.35 6.64 -25.89
CA THR A 27 -5.51 6.74 -26.78
C THR A 27 -6.75 6.77 -25.88
N PRO A 28 -7.24 7.96 -25.50
CA PRO A 28 -8.47 8.03 -24.72
C PRO A 28 -9.64 7.61 -25.61
N VAL A 29 -10.14 6.40 -25.37
CA VAL A 29 -11.37 5.91 -26.01
C VAL A 29 -12.51 6.26 -25.07
N PHE A 30 -13.07 7.45 -25.24
CA PHE A 30 -14.26 7.84 -24.50
C PHE A 30 -15.44 6.98 -24.95
N SER A 31 -16.09 6.30 -24.02
CA SER A 31 -17.45 5.81 -24.26
C SER A 31 -18.35 7.04 -24.31
N GLU A 32 -19.22 7.13 -25.33
CA GLU A 32 -20.13 8.26 -25.63
C GLU A 32 -21.01 8.72 -24.44
N GLU A 33 -21.05 7.96 -23.35
CA GLU A 33 -21.86 8.20 -22.15
C GLU A 33 -21.06 8.71 -20.93
N GLY A 34 -19.89 9.33 -21.11
CA GLY A 34 -19.14 9.96 -19.99
C GLY A 34 -18.36 8.99 -19.10
N LYS A 35 -18.02 7.81 -19.64
CA LYS A 35 -17.35 6.72 -18.90
C LYS A 35 -15.86 6.75 -19.18
N LEU A 36 -15.04 6.68 -18.13
CA LEU A 36 -13.59 6.70 -18.26
C LEU A 36 -13.08 5.29 -18.58
N LEU A 37 -13.00 4.99 -19.87
CA LEU A 37 -12.16 3.91 -20.38
C LEU A 37 -10.90 4.56 -20.97
N VAL A 38 -9.75 4.23 -20.41
CA VAL A 38 -8.47 4.71 -20.94
C VAL A 38 -7.66 3.50 -21.36
N GLN A 39 -7.21 3.48 -22.61
CA GLN A 39 -6.23 2.50 -23.06
C GLN A 39 -4.86 3.18 -23.13
N ILE A 40 -3.90 2.64 -22.38
CA ILE A 40 -2.50 3.08 -22.40
C ILE A 40 -1.68 1.87 -22.85
N GLY A 41 -1.25 1.89 -24.11
CA GLY A 41 -0.62 0.72 -24.74
C GLY A 41 -1.53 -0.51 -24.75
N ARG A 42 -1.18 -1.55 -24.00
CA ARG A 42 -1.93 -2.83 -23.92
C ARG A 42 -2.77 -2.99 -22.64
N ASP A 43 -2.81 -1.95 -21.83
CA ASP A 43 -3.51 -1.94 -20.55
C ASP A 43 -4.76 -1.07 -20.67
N VAL A 44 -5.88 -1.62 -20.18
CA VAL A 44 -7.19 -0.97 -20.21
C VAL A 44 -7.59 -0.63 -18.77
N PHE A 45 -7.92 0.63 -18.54
CA PHE A 45 -8.37 1.14 -17.25
C PHE A 45 -9.87 1.36 -17.29
N LEU A 46 -10.59 0.75 -16.35
CA LEU A 46 -12.04 0.71 -16.27
C LEU A 46 -12.49 1.20 -14.90
N SER A 47 -13.32 2.23 -14.85
CA SER A 47 -13.98 2.68 -13.62
C SER A 47 -15.48 2.39 -13.70
N ILE A 48 -16.00 1.63 -12.73
CA ILE A 48 -17.42 1.26 -12.60
C ILE A 48 -18.03 2.02 -11.41
N GLN A 49 -19.11 2.74 -11.67
CA GLN A 49 -19.90 3.48 -10.69
C GLN A 49 -21.35 2.99 -10.66
N GLU A 50 -21.91 2.56 -11.80
CA GLU A 50 -23.31 2.17 -11.91
C GLU A 50 -23.56 1.02 -12.91
N GLU A 51 -24.81 0.58 -13.01
CA GLU A 51 -25.18 -0.55 -13.87
C GLU A 51 -25.00 -0.25 -15.36
N GLY A 52 -25.20 1.01 -15.77
CA GLY A 52 -24.96 1.44 -17.15
C GLY A 52 -23.53 1.18 -17.61
N ASP A 53 -22.54 1.27 -16.71
CA ASP A 53 -21.13 1.07 -17.04
C ASP A 53 -20.85 -0.35 -17.53
N ILE A 54 -21.45 -1.34 -16.89
CA ILE A 54 -21.28 -2.76 -17.22
C ILE A 54 -21.78 -3.08 -18.62
N ARG A 55 -22.93 -2.54 -19.02
CA ARG A 55 -23.52 -2.82 -20.33
C ARG A 55 -22.64 -2.25 -21.46
N CYS A 56 -22.02 -1.10 -21.23
CA CYS A 56 -21.10 -0.49 -22.18
C CYS A 56 -19.77 -1.26 -22.22
N LEU A 57 -19.30 -1.74 -21.07
CA LEU A 57 -18.03 -2.47 -20.94
C LEU A 57 -17.97 -3.71 -21.87
N GLY A 58 -19.03 -4.51 -21.96
CA GLY A 58 -19.07 -5.66 -22.87
C GLY A 58 -18.95 -5.28 -24.36
N ARG A 59 -19.57 -4.16 -24.76
CA ARG A 59 -19.48 -3.65 -26.14
C ARG A 59 -18.13 -3.02 -26.43
N THR A 60 -17.56 -2.28 -25.47
CA THR A 60 -16.28 -1.60 -25.69
C THR A 60 -15.12 -2.57 -25.68
N LEU A 61 -15.07 -3.54 -24.75
CA LEU A 61 -13.99 -4.53 -24.74
C LEU A 61 -13.92 -5.36 -26.03
N SER A 62 -15.07 -5.63 -26.67
CA SER A 62 -15.10 -6.35 -27.95
C SER A 62 -14.67 -5.51 -29.14
N SER A 63 -14.68 -4.17 -29.04
CA SER A 63 -14.23 -3.26 -30.10
C SER A 63 -12.80 -2.75 -29.93
N LEU A 64 -12.19 -2.91 -28.75
CA LEU A 64 -10.84 -2.44 -28.50
C LEU A 64 -9.80 -3.24 -29.29
N PRO A 65 -8.77 -2.57 -29.84
CA PRO A 65 -7.62 -3.25 -30.41
C PRO A 65 -6.93 -4.08 -29.31
N SER A 66 -6.23 -5.14 -29.72
CA SER A 66 -5.65 -6.16 -28.84
C SER A 66 -5.10 -5.61 -27.52
N PHE A 67 -5.77 -5.91 -26.40
CA PHE A 67 -5.33 -5.58 -25.05
C PHE A 67 -4.99 -6.86 -24.27
N SER A 68 -4.14 -6.71 -23.25
CA SER A 68 -3.60 -7.85 -22.50
C SER A 68 -3.91 -7.82 -21.00
N ARG A 69 -4.23 -6.64 -20.45
CA ARG A 69 -4.51 -6.46 -19.03
C ARG A 69 -5.64 -5.47 -18.82
N ILE A 70 -6.43 -5.73 -17.78
CA ILE A 70 -7.47 -4.83 -17.31
C ILE A 70 -7.13 -4.39 -15.88
N HIS A 71 -7.24 -3.08 -15.65
CA HIS A 71 -7.25 -2.41 -14.35
C HIS A 71 -8.69 -2.02 -14.06
N LEU A 72 -9.28 -2.63 -13.04
CA LEU A 72 -10.68 -2.45 -12.71
C LEU A 72 -10.82 -1.69 -11.40
N GLU A 73 -11.50 -0.56 -11.43
CA GLU A 73 -11.82 0.26 -10.27
C GLU A 73 -13.34 0.32 -10.05
N VAL A 74 -13.79 0.13 -8.81
CA VAL A 74 -15.20 0.26 -8.42
C VAL A 74 -15.31 1.29 -7.31
N ARG A 75 -16.04 2.37 -7.56
CA ARG A 75 -16.15 3.50 -6.61
C ARG A 75 -17.47 3.60 -5.86
N HIS A 76 -18.47 2.82 -6.28
CA HIS A 76 -19.81 2.89 -5.71
C HIS A 76 -20.42 1.51 -5.49
N PRO A 77 -21.16 1.28 -4.39
CA PRO A 77 -21.72 -0.04 -4.07
C PRO A 77 -22.67 -0.58 -5.13
N VAL A 78 -23.42 0.30 -5.80
CA VAL A 78 -24.33 -0.09 -6.90
C VAL A 78 -23.53 -0.61 -8.10
N GLY A 79 -22.40 0.01 -8.43
CA GLY A 79 -21.48 -0.48 -9.44
C GLY A 79 -20.89 -1.86 -9.10
N LEU A 80 -20.54 -2.09 -7.82
CA LEU A 80 -20.07 -3.40 -7.37
C LEU A 80 -21.15 -4.48 -7.52
N ARG A 81 -22.39 -4.18 -7.14
CA ARG A 81 -23.53 -5.08 -7.31
C ARG A 81 -23.80 -5.36 -8.79
N ALA A 82 -23.76 -4.34 -9.65
CA ALA A 82 -23.94 -4.52 -11.08
C ALA A 82 -22.85 -5.42 -11.67
N LEU A 83 -21.60 -5.22 -11.27
CA LEU A 83 -20.48 -6.07 -11.68
C LEU A 83 -20.66 -7.51 -11.18
N SER A 84 -21.03 -7.69 -9.91
CA SER A 84 -21.34 -8.98 -9.30
C SER A 84 -22.41 -9.74 -10.09
N ASN A 85 -23.52 -9.06 -10.40
CA ASN A 85 -24.60 -9.62 -11.23
C ASN A 85 -24.09 -10.00 -12.63
N ALA A 86 -23.33 -9.12 -13.29
CA ALA A 86 -22.81 -9.37 -14.63
C ALA A 86 -21.88 -10.58 -14.69
N VAL A 87 -21.04 -10.74 -13.66
CA VAL A 87 -20.20 -11.91 -13.47
C VAL A 87 -21.05 -13.15 -13.21
N GLY A 88 -22.01 -13.08 -12.30
CA GLY A 88 -22.89 -14.19 -11.93
C GLY A 88 -23.77 -14.70 -13.07
N PHE A 89 -24.24 -13.80 -13.93
CA PHE A 89 -25.04 -14.13 -15.12
C PHE A 89 -24.20 -14.44 -16.37
N GLY A 90 -22.86 -14.37 -16.29
CA GLY A 90 -21.98 -14.60 -17.44
C GLY A 90 -22.12 -13.56 -18.56
N ALA A 91 -22.55 -12.34 -18.22
CA ALA A 91 -22.70 -11.24 -19.17
C ALA A 91 -21.35 -10.65 -19.62
N LEU A 92 -20.29 -10.90 -18.85
CA LEU A 92 -18.91 -10.58 -19.23
C LEU A 92 -18.23 -11.82 -19.81
N ALA A 93 -17.61 -11.68 -20.98
CA ALA A 93 -16.84 -12.75 -21.59
C ALA A 93 -15.75 -13.22 -20.62
N HIS A 94 -15.75 -14.52 -20.31
CA HIS A 94 -14.82 -15.11 -19.34
C HIS A 94 -13.36 -14.85 -19.72
N GLU A 95 -13.05 -14.84 -21.03
CA GLU A 95 -11.70 -14.55 -21.54
C GLU A 95 -11.24 -13.13 -21.25
N ASP A 96 -12.13 -12.14 -21.34
CA ASP A 96 -11.79 -10.76 -21.03
C ASP A 96 -11.68 -10.53 -19.53
N PHE A 97 -12.58 -11.11 -18.75
CA PHE A 97 -12.51 -11.02 -17.30
C PHE A 97 -11.26 -11.72 -16.74
N ALA A 98 -10.77 -12.77 -17.41
CA ALA A 98 -9.49 -13.42 -17.10
C ALA A 98 -8.27 -12.52 -17.40
N LYS A 99 -8.41 -11.39 -18.09
CA LYS A 99 -7.35 -10.38 -18.30
C LYS A 99 -7.28 -9.35 -17.17
N VAL A 100 -8.21 -9.35 -16.21
CA VAL A 100 -8.11 -8.47 -15.04
C VAL A 100 -6.88 -8.82 -14.20
N ARG A 101 -6.03 -7.82 -13.95
CA ARG A 101 -4.78 -7.94 -13.18
C ARG A 101 -4.80 -7.08 -11.93
N VAL A 102 -5.47 -5.94 -11.99
CA VAL A 102 -5.61 -5.00 -10.86
C VAL A 102 -7.10 -4.82 -10.57
N PHE A 103 -7.47 -4.91 -9.30
CA PHE A 103 -8.84 -4.73 -8.83
C PHE A 103 -8.85 -3.82 -7.61
N LYS A 104 -9.39 -2.62 -7.80
CA LYS A 104 -9.54 -1.59 -6.78
C LYS A 104 -11.01 -1.41 -6.45
N VAL A 105 -11.33 -1.44 -5.18
CA VAL A 105 -12.64 -1.11 -4.64
C VAL A 105 -12.43 0.00 -3.63
N ASP A 106 -13.04 1.14 -3.89
CA ASP A 106 -12.92 2.35 -3.09
C ASP A 106 -14.32 2.89 -2.82
N LEU A 107 -14.94 2.41 -1.75
CA LEU A 107 -16.32 2.70 -1.42
C LEU A 107 -16.40 3.69 -0.28
N THR A 108 -17.26 4.70 -0.42
CA THR A 108 -17.60 5.65 0.66
C THR A 108 -18.77 5.17 1.53
N ALA A 109 -19.54 4.21 1.04
CA ALA A 109 -20.69 3.60 1.71
C ALA A 109 -20.73 2.09 1.42
N THR A 110 -21.55 1.34 2.16
CA THR A 110 -21.78 -0.09 1.90
C THR A 110 -23.28 -0.41 1.85
N LEU A 111 -23.67 -1.26 0.92
CA LEU A 111 -24.96 -1.95 0.93
C LEU A 111 -24.86 -3.24 1.77
N SER A 112 -26.01 -3.79 2.16
CA SER A 112 -26.08 -5.08 2.87
C SER A 112 -25.44 -6.24 2.09
N SER A 113 -25.50 -6.20 0.75
CA SER A 113 -24.91 -7.23 -0.14
C SER A 113 -23.44 -7.00 -0.49
N THR A 114 -22.81 -5.89 -0.08
CA THR A 114 -21.48 -5.48 -0.56
C THR A 114 -20.44 -6.58 -0.42
N LEU A 115 -20.49 -7.34 0.67
CA LEU A 115 -19.54 -8.41 0.94
C LEU A 115 -19.76 -9.64 0.05
N ASP A 116 -21.01 -9.99 -0.22
CA ASP A 116 -21.38 -11.08 -1.13
C ASP A 116 -21.08 -10.71 -2.58
N ASP A 117 -21.33 -9.44 -2.95
CA ASP A 117 -21.00 -8.89 -4.25
C ASP A 117 -19.47 -8.92 -4.48
N LEU A 118 -18.70 -8.47 -3.47
CA LEU A 118 -17.25 -8.53 -3.51
C LEU A 118 -16.75 -9.98 -3.65
N ALA A 119 -17.28 -10.91 -2.86
CA ALA A 119 -16.89 -12.31 -2.92
C ALA A 119 -17.18 -12.91 -4.30
N THR A 120 -18.36 -12.62 -4.87
CA THR A 120 -18.78 -13.08 -6.20
C THR A 120 -17.82 -12.60 -7.29
N VAL A 121 -17.51 -11.30 -7.30
CA VAL A 121 -16.55 -10.72 -8.25
C VAL A 121 -15.17 -11.35 -8.06
N PHE A 122 -14.70 -11.45 -6.82
CA PHE A 122 -13.37 -11.99 -6.52
C PHE A 122 -13.21 -13.46 -6.92
N CYS A 123 -14.28 -14.28 -6.82
CA CYS A 123 -14.27 -15.67 -7.28
C CYS A 123 -13.97 -15.78 -8.79
N ALA A 124 -14.47 -14.85 -9.59
CA ALA A 124 -14.32 -14.87 -11.04
C ALA A 124 -12.97 -14.29 -11.52
N LEU A 125 -12.28 -13.52 -10.68
CA LEU A 125 -11.00 -12.91 -10.99
C LEU A 125 -9.84 -13.91 -10.92
N THR A 126 -9.74 -14.82 -11.88
CA THR A 126 -8.81 -15.97 -11.83
C THR A 126 -7.32 -15.64 -12.00
N HIS A 127 -6.98 -14.43 -12.43
CA HIS A 127 -5.59 -14.01 -12.71
C HIS A 127 -5.22 -12.69 -12.01
N ILE A 128 -5.92 -12.35 -10.94
CA ILE A 128 -5.65 -11.11 -10.21
C ILE A 128 -4.24 -11.12 -9.61
N ARG A 129 -3.55 -9.99 -9.71
CA ARG A 129 -2.24 -9.77 -9.11
C ARG A 129 -2.31 -8.76 -7.99
N ASP A 130 -3.01 -7.66 -8.21
CA ASP A 130 -3.01 -6.52 -7.29
C ASP A 130 -4.44 -6.19 -6.87
N VAL A 131 -4.63 -6.06 -5.56
CA VAL A 131 -5.93 -5.82 -4.95
C VAL A 131 -5.83 -4.60 -4.05
N GLN A 132 -6.80 -3.69 -4.15
CA GLN A 132 -6.93 -2.57 -3.23
C GLN A 132 -8.36 -2.51 -2.73
N LEU A 133 -8.56 -2.62 -1.42
CA LEU A 133 -9.89 -2.57 -0.81
C LEU A 133 -9.94 -1.48 0.26
N PHE A 134 -10.60 -0.38 -0.08
CA PHE A 134 -10.94 0.71 0.82
C PHE A 134 -12.45 0.73 0.97
N MET A 135 -12.93 0.31 2.13
CA MET A 135 -14.35 0.25 2.43
C MET A 135 -14.59 0.80 3.84
N PRO A 136 -15.74 1.43 4.11
CA PRO A 136 -16.12 1.83 5.45
C PRO A 136 -16.13 0.61 6.38
N LYS A 137 -16.02 0.83 7.70
CA LYS A 137 -16.10 -0.26 8.69
C LYS A 137 -17.41 -1.06 8.48
N CYS A 138 -17.29 -2.25 7.91
CA CYS A 138 -18.40 -3.19 7.81
C CYS A 138 -18.62 -3.83 9.18
N SER A 139 -19.65 -3.40 9.88
CA SER A 139 -19.99 -3.89 11.23
C SER A 139 -20.50 -5.34 11.27
N LEU A 140 -20.86 -5.93 10.12
CA LEU A 140 -21.78 -7.07 10.09
C LEU A 140 -21.30 -8.30 9.30
N GLY A 141 -20.05 -8.35 8.82
CA GLY A 141 -19.69 -9.50 8.00
C GLY A 141 -18.22 -9.79 7.81
N SER A 142 -18.02 -10.97 7.25
CA SER A 142 -16.73 -11.58 6.99
C SER A 142 -16.45 -11.55 5.50
N ILE A 143 -15.27 -11.06 5.11
CA ILE A 143 -14.84 -11.02 3.71
C ILE A 143 -14.23 -12.37 3.38
N TYR A 144 -14.83 -13.05 2.40
CA TYR A 144 -14.28 -14.26 1.80
C TYR A 144 -13.66 -13.88 0.47
N LEU A 145 -12.35 -14.11 0.34
CA LEU A 145 -11.60 -13.93 -0.90
C LEU A 145 -11.12 -15.30 -1.39
N PRO A 146 -12.01 -16.18 -1.87
CA PRO A 146 -11.69 -17.56 -2.23
C PRO A 146 -10.89 -17.60 -3.54
N HIS A 147 -9.63 -17.19 -3.49
CA HIS A 147 -8.75 -17.17 -4.64
C HIS A 147 -7.63 -18.18 -4.44
N LYS A 148 -7.52 -19.14 -5.37
CA LYS A 148 -6.58 -20.25 -5.27
C LYS A 148 -5.16 -19.87 -5.67
N ARG A 149 -4.98 -18.75 -6.38
CA ARG A 149 -3.67 -18.31 -6.85
C ARG A 149 -3.10 -17.22 -5.98
N ILE A 150 -1.79 -17.03 -6.13
CA ILE A 150 -1.01 -16.04 -5.40
C ILE A 150 -1.45 -14.64 -5.84
N VAL A 151 -1.87 -13.83 -4.87
CA VAL A 151 -2.03 -12.37 -5.02
C VAL A 151 -0.67 -11.74 -4.74
N HIS A 152 -0.20 -10.88 -5.62
CA HIS A 152 1.11 -10.24 -5.49
C HIS A 152 1.05 -9.11 -4.49
N SER A 153 0.11 -8.19 -4.64
CA SER A 153 -0.06 -7.02 -3.77
C SER A 153 -1.47 -6.90 -3.26
N PHE A 154 -1.61 -6.57 -1.97
CA PHE A 154 -2.89 -6.24 -1.37
C PHE A 154 -2.73 -4.98 -0.50
N ILE A 155 -3.56 -3.98 -0.79
CA ILE A 155 -3.64 -2.73 -0.03
C ILE A 155 -5.00 -2.64 0.65
N ALA A 156 -5.03 -2.39 1.95
CA ALA A 156 -6.30 -2.30 2.70
C ALA A 156 -6.18 -1.51 4.02
N GLU A 157 -7.32 -1.17 4.61
CA GLU A 157 -7.38 -0.72 6.00
C GLU A 157 -7.41 -1.89 7.00
N SER A 158 -7.05 -1.63 8.26
CA SER A 158 -7.06 -2.62 9.35
C SER A 158 -8.42 -3.28 9.53
N SER A 159 -9.51 -2.53 9.34
CA SER A 159 -10.89 -3.02 9.39
C SER A 159 -11.14 -4.14 8.36
N THR A 160 -10.74 -3.91 7.11
CA THR A 160 -10.86 -4.88 6.02
C THR A 160 -10.06 -6.15 6.31
N ILE A 161 -8.80 -6.00 6.76
CA ILE A 161 -7.95 -7.15 7.09
C ILE A 161 -8.52 -7.99 8.23
N ARG A 162 -9.10 -7.35 9.27
CA ARG A 162 -9.78 -8.06 10.37
C ARG A 162 -10.97 -8.88 9.89
N SER A 163 -11.70 -8.39 8.89
CA SER A 163 -12.86 -9.07 8.35
C SER A 163 -12.52 -10.25 7.44
N LEU A 164 -11.27 -10.40 6.99
CA LEU A 164 -10.86 -11.52 6.14
C LEU A 164 -10.95 -12.87 6.86
N ARG A 165 -11.44 -13.88 6.13
CA ARG A 165 -11.54 -15.27 6.62
C ARG A 165 -10.53 -16.20 5.96
N CYS A 166 -10.30 -17.32 6.65
CA CYS A 166 -9.50 -18.41 6.14
C CYS A 166 -10.34 -19.35 5.25
N PRO A 167 -9.73 -19.98 4.23
CA PRO A 167 -8.35 -19.74 3.78
C PRO A 167 -8.25 -18.43 3.00
N ALA A 168 -7.35 -17.54 3.44
CA ALA A 168 -6.98 -16.36 2.66
C ALA A 168 -6.10 -16.79 1.49
N PRO A 169 -6.14 -16.07 0.34
CA PRO A 169 -5.26 -16.37 -0.77
C PRO A 169 -3.81 -16.14 -0.35
N PRO A 170 -2.85 -16.95 -0.84
CA PRO A 170 -1.44 -16.67 -0.62
C PRO A 170 -1.11 -15.26 -1.13
N LEU A 171 -0.47 -14.47 -0.29
CA LEU A 171 -0.16 -13.06 -0.54
C LEU A 171 1.35 -12.82 -0.40
N LEU A 172 1.96 -12.10 -1.34
CA LEU A 172 3.39 -11.78 -1.30
C LEU A 172 3.69 -10.44 -0.63
N CYS A 173 2.92 -9.39 -0.95
CA CYS A 173 3.09 -8.03 -0.45
C CYS A 173 1.78 -7.50 0.15
N LEU A 174 1.86 -6.91 1.35
CA LEU A 174 0.69 -6.37 2.06
C LEU A 174 0.98 -4.95 2.54
N SER A 175 0.23 -3.96 2.06
CA SER A 175 0.22 -2.60 2.61
C SER A 175 -1.04 -2.38 3.43
N ILE A 176 -0.89 -2.04 4.70
CA ILE A 176 -2.01 -1.85 5.62
C ILE A 176 -1.97 -0.52 6.33
N THR A 177 -3.10 0.18 6.33
CA THR A 177 -3.30 1.35 7.18
C THR A 177 -3.90 0.92 8.50
N VAL A 178 -3.21 1.23 9.60
CA VAL A 178 -3.51 0.72 10.93
C VAL A 178 -3.59 1.87 11.92
N ARG A 179 -4.61 1.87 12.78
CA ARG A 179 -4.66 2.76 13.95
C ARG A 179 -3.73 2.24 15.04
N LEU A 180 -3.02 3.14 15.72
CA LEU A 180 -2.00 2.75 16.71
C LEU A 180 -2.54 1.78 17.79
N GLU A 181 -3.75 2.00 18.29
CA GLU A 181 -4.43 1.15 19.28
C GLU A 181 -4.72 -0.28 18.79
N GLU A 182 -4.77 -0.50 17.47
CA GLU A 182 -5.18 -1.75 16.85
C GLU A 182 -4.00 -2.66 16.47
N GLN A 183 -2.76 -2.21 16.68
CA GLN A 183 -1.57 -2.84 16.13
C GLN A 183 -1.33 -4.28 16.59
N GLY A 184 -1.40 -4.53 17.89
CA GLY A 184 -1.18 -5.88 18.43
C GLY A 184 -2.12 -6.91 17.80
N ASP A 185 -3.41 -6.56 17.75
CA ASP A 185 -4.44 -7.41 17.18
C ASP A 185 -4.26 -7.60 15.67
N ILE A 186 -3.94 -6.52 14.93
CA ILE A 186 -3.80 -6.64 13.48
C ILE A 186 -2.60 -7.50 13.09
N TYR A 187 -1.47 -7.41 13.81
CA TYR A 187 -0.29 -8.22 13.52
C TYR A 187 -0.56 -9.71 13.78
N SER A 188 -1.35 -10.02 14.81
CA SER A 188 -1.84 -11.38 15.05
C SER A 188 -2.72 -11.88 13.89
N VAL A 189 -3.64 -11.05 13.41
CA VAL A 189 -4.48 -11.39 12.25
C VAL A 189 -3.65 -11.60 10.99
N VAL A 190 -2.73 -10.68 10.66
CA VAL A 190 -1.84 -10.80 9.50
C VAL A 190 -0.99 -12.05 9.57
N SER A 191 -0.40 -12.33 10.74
CA SER A 191 0.39 -13.55 10.97
C SER A 191 -0.46 -14.78 10.75
N ARG A 192 -1.69 -14.83 11.29
CA ARG A 192 -2.61 -15.96 11.11
C ARG A 192 -3.01 -16.17 9.64
N LEU A 193 -3.32 -15.11 8.91
CA LEU A 193 -3.80 -15.20 7.53
C LEU A 193 -2.69 -15.51 6.53
N PHE A 194 -1.50 -14.92 6.70
CA PHE A 194 -0.46 -14.89 5.67
C PHE A 194 0.90 -15.44 6.11
N ARG A 195 0.95 -16.16 7.24
CA ARG A 195 2.17 -16.80 7.82
C ARG A 195 3.14 -17.34 6.79
N ASN A 196 2.59 -18.12 5.85
CA ASN A 196 3.38 -18.96 4.95
C ASN A 196 3.62 -18.34 3.57
N SER A 197 3.11 -17.13 3.32
CA SER A 197 3.21 -16.49 2.00
C SER A 197 3.81 -15.10 2.04
N LEU A 198 3.58 -14.31 3.10
CA LEU A 198 3.93 -12.90 3.10
C LEU A 198 5.43 -12.68 3.15
N THR A 199 5.93 -11.88 2.21
CA THR A 199 7.35 -11.60 2.03
C THR A 199 7.71 -10.12 2.25
N LYS A 200 6.77 -9.22 1.94
CA LYS A 200 6.88 -7.78 2.17
C LYS A 200 5.65 -7.26 2.93
N LEU A 201 5.87 -6.45 3.96
CA LEU A 201 4.81 -5.81 4.75
C LEU A 201 5.10 -4.31 4.87
N ARG A 202 4.09 -3.49 4.57
CA ARG A 202 4.10 -2.04 4.81
C ARG A 202 2.98 -1.72 5.78
N VAL A 203 3.31 -0.97 6.82
CA VAL A 203 2.37 -0.53 7.84
C VAL A 203 2.36 0.99 7.85
N LEU A 204 1.23 1.55 7.43
CA LEU A 204 0.94 2.98 7.54
C LEU A 204 0.22 3.23 8.87
N ARG A 205 0.90 3.80 9.84
CA ARG A 205 0.38 4.04 11.19
C ARG A 205 -0.35 5.39 11.22
N ARG A 206 -1.65 5.34 11.46
CA ARG A 206 -2.45 6.54 11.75
C ARG A 206 -2.45 6.77 13.27
N GLN A 207 -1.92 7.90 13.69
CA GLN A 207 -1.98 8.35 15.08
C GLN A 207 -3.20 9.26 15.26
N GLU A 208 -3.93 9.07 16.35
CA GLU A 208 -5.03 9.96 16.72
C GLU A 208 -4.47 11.14 17.52
N LEU A 209 -5.07 12.33 17.33
CA LEU A 209 -4.66 13.56 18.00
C LEU A 209 -4.67 13.37 19.52
N GLY A 210 -3.54 13.65 20.18
CA GLY A 210 -3.39 13.54 21.63
C GLY A 210 -3.01 12.15 22.15
N ALA A 211 -2.77 11.17 21.28
CA ALA A 211 -2.25 9.86 21.69
C ALA A 211 -0.80 9.96 22.17
N THR A 212 -0.59 9.92 23.49
CA THR A 212 0.74 9.91 24.14
C THR A 212 1.32 8.49 24.17
N PHE A 213 1.89 8.00 23.07
CA PHE A 213 2.42 6.63 23.04
C PHE A 213 3.87 6.50 22.57
N ALA A 214 4.67 5.81 23.39
CA ALA A 214 6.10 5.54 23.26
C ALA A 214 6.42 4.25 22.45
N MET A 215 5.69 4.00 21.35
CA MET A 215 5.94 2.83 20.48
C MET A 215 6.21 3.26 19.04
N SER A 216 7.15 4.19 18.87
CA SER A 216 7.52 4.66 17.53
C SER A 216 8.44 3.68 16.82
N SER A 217 9.26 2.90 17.54
CA SER A 217 10.23 2.00 16.92
C SER A 217 9.60 0.80 16.18
N PRO A 218 9.90 0.58 14.89
CA PRO A 218 9.52 -0.62 14.15
C PRO A 218 10.08 -1.94 14.73
N ALA A 219 11.19 -1.89 15.45
CA ALA A 219 11.74 -3.09 16.09
C ALA A 219 10.77 -3.67 17.14
N ARG A 220 9.90 -2.83 17.71
CA ARG A 220 8.85 -3.24 18.68
C ARG A 220 7.72 -4.03 18.04
N VAL A 221 7.51 -3.91 16.72
CA VAL A 221 6.43 -4.65 16.03
C VAL A 221 6.86 -6.06 15.63
N CYS A 222 8.15 -6.26 15.38
CA CYS A 222 8.72 -7.53 14.93
C CYS A 222 8.36 -8.74 15.81
N PRO A 223 8.33 -8.65 17.16
CA PRO A 223 7.94 -9.76 18.04
C PRO A 223 6.47 -10.21 17.91
N PHE A 224 5.62 -9.43 17.22
CA PHE A 224 4.21 -9.74 16.96
C PHE A 224 3.98 -10.29 15.55
N LEU A 225 5.02 -10.35 14.72
CA LEU A 225 4.97 -10.82 13.34
C LEU A 225 5.55 -12.24 13.24
N ASP A 226 4.69 -13.26 13.40
CA ASP A 226 5.06 -14.65 13.11
C ASP A 226 4.96 -14.91 11.60
N LEU A 227 5.89 -14.30 10.86
CA LEU A 227 5.94 -14.32 9.40
C LEU A 227 7.34 -14.81 8.94
N PRO A 228 7.58 -16.12 8.90
CA PRO A 228 8.91 -16.69 8.63
C PRO A 228 9.52 -16.34 7.27
N ARG A 229 8.71 -15.89 6.30
CA ARG A 229 9.16 -15.49 4.96
C ARG A 229 9.31 -13.98 4.79
N LEU A 230 8.97 -13.19 5.81
CA LEU A 230 9.06 -11.75 5.77
C LEU A 230 10.54 -11.33 5.74
N HIS A 231 10.94 -10.69 4.63
CA HIS A 231 12.29 -10.16 4.45
C HIS A 231 12.32 -8.64 4.27
N TYR A 232 11.16 -8.02 4.02
CA TYR A 232 11.00 -6.57 3.91
C TYR A 232 9.90 -6.10 4.84
N LEU A 233 10.22 -5.15 5.72
CA LEU A 233 9.25 -4.44 6.56
C LEU A 233 9.40 -2.95 6.33
N GLU A 234 8.28 -2.27 6.09
CA GLU A 234 8.22 -0.82 6.01
C GLU A 234 7.19 -0.30 7.01
N VAL A 235 7.57 0.70 7.79
CA VAL A 235 6.68 1.32 8.76
C VAL A 235 6.72 2.82 8.54
N ARG A 236 5.57 3.43 8.26
CA ARG A 236 5.45 4.87 8.07
C ARG A 236 4.44 5.43 9.05
N ASP A 237 4.83 6.44 9.79
CA ASP A 237 3.92 7.24 10.60
C ASP A 237 3.30 8.34 9.74
N LEU A 238 1.97 8.38 9.72
CA LEU A 238 1.23 9.36 8.92
C LEU A 238 1.06 10.70 9.64
N ALA A 239 1.20 10.73 10.97
CA ALA A 239 1.16 11.95 11.76
C ALA A 239 2.50 12.67 11.70
N THR A 240 2.45 14.01 11.69
CA THR A 240 3.65 14.83 11.88
C THR A 240 3.97 14.94 13.37
N LEU A 241 5.19 15.38 13.70
CA LEU A 241 5.57 15.55 15.10
C LEU A 241 4.59 16.44 15.88
N SER A 242 4.16 17.57 15.30
CA SER A 242 3.19 18.48 15.94
C SER A 242 1.86 17.82 16.24
N ASP A 243 1.47 16.83 15.43
CA ASP A 243 0.21 16.09 15.60
C ASP A 243 0.36 14.90 16.57
N SER A 244 1.58 14.39 16.70
CA SER A 244 1.90 13.16 17.43
C SER A 244 1.94 13.32 18.95
N GLY A 245 2.04 14.55 19.46
CA GLY A 245 2.24 14.81 20.89
C GLY A 245 3.55 14.23 21.46
N LEU A 246 4.46 13.75 20.59
CA LEU A 246 5.78 13.29 20.99
C LEU A 246 6.62 14.52 21.37
N LEU A 247 7.00 14.59 22.64
CA LEU A 247 8.03 15.50 23.11
C LEU A 247 9.37 15.10 22.47
N ASP A 248 10.27 16.07 22.27
CA ASP A 248 11.60 16.08 21.64
C ASP A 248 12.57 14.89 21.86
N VAL A 249 12.16 13.81 22.53
CA VAL A 249 12.99 12.69 22.93
C VAL A 249 12.87 11.54 21.93
N PRO A 250 13.98 11.11 21.32
CA PRO A 250 14.03 9.86 20.55
C PRO A 250 13.67 8.67 21.44
N ASP A 251 12.68 7.89 21.03
CA ASP A 251 12.26 6.64 21.66
C ASP A 251 13.36 5.58 21.51
N THR A 252 14.38 5.64 22.37
CA THR A 252 15.46 4.65 22.39
C THR A 252 14.92 3.29 22.81
N VAL A 253 15.32 2.26 22.07
CA VAL A 253 14.85 0.88 22.22
C VAL A 253 15.58 0.22 23.39
N SER A 254 16.83 0.60 23.69
CA SER A 254 17.65 0.05 24.79
C SER A 254 17.07 0.20 26.20
N ALA A 255 16.18 1.16 26.45
CA ALA A 255 15.69 1.46 27.81
C ALA A 255 14.53 0.56 28.27
N SER A 256 14.13 -0.44 27.48
CA SER A 256 12.80 -1.03 27.62
C SER A 256 12.79 -2.56 27.75
N SER A 257 12.02 -3.05 28.71
CA SER A 257 11.92 -4.46 29.14
C SER A 257 11.42 -5.43 28.05
N TRP A 258 10.90 -4.93 26.94
CA TRP A 258 10.49 -5.78 25.83
C TRP A 258 11.69 -6.35 25.04
N MET A 259 12.87 -5.72 25.09
CA MET A 259 14.05 -6.18 24.36
C MET A 259 14.46 -7.60 24.79
N THR A 260 14.41 -7.90 26.10
CA THR A 260 14.63 -9.26 26.63
C THR A 260 13.54 -10.25 26.21
N THR A 261 12.32 -9.78 25.93
CA THR A 261 11.22 -10.60 25.42
C THR A 261 11.33 -10.85 23.91
N ALA A 262 11.83 -9.87 23.14
CA ALA A 262 12.06 -9.97 21.71
C ALA A 262 13.18 -10.98 21.37
N VAL A 263 14.30 -10.94 22.10
CA VAL A 263 15.42 -11.87 21.93
C VAL A 263 15.00 -13.33 22.17
N ARG A 264 13.98 -13.57 23.00
CA ARG A 264 13.43 -14.91 23.27
C ARG A 264 12.47 -15.40 22.18
N ARG A 265 11.97 -14.52 21.31
CA ARG A 265 11.04 -14.87 20.23
C ARG A 265 11.80 -15.07 18.92
N ARG A 266 11.29 -15.97 18.05
CA ARG A 266 11.81 -16.13 16.69
C ARG A 266 11.42 -14.89 15.87
N LEU A 267 12.27 -13.88 15.86
CA LEU A 267 12.07 -12.66 15.06
C LEU A 267 12.14 -12.98 13.55
N PRO A 268 11.41 -12.23 12.70
CA PRO A 268 11.53 -12.37 11.25
C PRO A 268 12.96 -12.03 10.80
N LYS A 269 13.48 -12.78 9.82
CA LYS A 269 14.81 -12.56 9.23
C LYS A 269 14.74 -11.44 8.17
N LEU A 270 14.60 -10.21 8.64
CA LEU A 270 14.48 -9.04 7.77
C LEU A 270 15.81 -8.73 7.07
N ALA A 271 15.77 -8.69 5.74
CA ALA A 271 16.85 -8.16 4.91
C ALA A 271 16.82 -6.63 4.89
N THR A 272 15.62 -6.05 4.85
CA THR A 272 15.41 -4.60 4.75
C THR A 272 14.33 -4.15 5.73
N LEU A 273 14.61 -3.06 6.45
CA LEU A 273 13.66 -2.32 7.25
C LEU A 273 13.63 -0.87 6.78
N VAL A 274 12.45 -0.39 6.36
CA VAL A 274 12.22 1.01 5.99
C VAL A 274 11.40 1.69 7.09
N TRP A 275 11.81 2.89 7.51
CA TRP A 275 11.13 3.62 8.57
C TRP A 275 10.97 5.12 8.26
N ALA A 276 9.73 5.60 8.26
CA ALA A 276 9.39 7.02 8.28
C ALA A 276 8.80 7.40 9.65
N PRO A 277 9.62 7.83 10.63
CA PRO A 277 9.14 8.29 11.94
C PRO A 277 8.41 9.63 11.90
N PRO A 278 7.56 10.00 12.87
CA PRO A 278 6.87 11.30 12.88
C PRO A 278 7.83 12.52 12.88
N TRP A 279 9.07 12.28 13.34
CA TRP A 279 10.15 13.25 13.42
C TRP A 279 11.12 13.20 12.22
N TYR A 280 10.84 12.48 11.12
CA TYR A 280 11.80 12.41 10.00
C TYR A 280 12.14 13.81 9.42
N ASN A 281 11.22 14.77 9.55
CA ASN A 281 11.40 16.17 9.15
C ASN A 281 12.37 16.96 10.04
N PHE A 282 12.76 16.45 11.22
CA PHE A 282 13.79 17.07 12.07
C PHE A 282 15.15 17.22 11.38
N ARG A 283 15.38 16.47 10.31
CA ARG A 283 16.59 16.64 9.50
C ARG A 283 16.80 18.09 9.06
N ASP A 284 15.74 18.81 8.73
CA ASP A 284 15.83 20.19 8.22
C ASP A 284 15.83 21.23 9.35
N TYR A 285 15.13 20.95 10.46
CA TYR A 285 14.93 21.92 11.56
C TYR A 285 15.89 21.74 12.74
N ALA A 286 16.34 20.51 13.01
CA ALA A 286 17.24 20.15 14.11
C ALA A 286 18.18 19.00 13.71
N PRO A 287 19.13 19.23 12.78
CA PRO A 287 19.95 18.16 12.18
C PRO A 287 20.75 17.36 13.22
N ALA A 288 21.32 18.02 14.24
CA ALA A 288 22.08 17.34 15.29
C ALA A 288 21.20 16.34 16.08
N LYS A 289 20.01 16.77 16.52
CA LYS A 289 19.04 15.89 17.21
C LYS A 289 18.61 14.73 16.31
N TYR A 290 18.38 14.98 15.02
CA TYR A 290 18.06 13.94 14.05
C TYR A 290 19.18 12.90 13.94
N HIS A 291 20.42 13.33 13.77
CA HIS A 291 21.57 12.42 13.65
C HIS A 291 21.80 11.61 14.92
N ASP A 292 21.67 12.22 16.10
CA ASP A 292 21.78 11.52 17.38
C ASP A 292 20.68 10.46 17.53
N ALA A 293 19.43 10.79 17.15
CA ALA A 293 18.30 9.87 17.17
C ALA A 293 18.50 8.68 16.22
N VAL A 294 18.93 8.93 14.99
CA VAL A 294 19.20 7.90 13.98
C VAL A 294 20.34 6.99 14.44
N ALA A 295 21.43 7.57 14.97
CA ALA A 295 22.56 6.79 15.48
C ALA A 295 22.13 5.89 16.64
N ALA A 296 21.40 6.41 17.63
CA ALA A 296 20.90 5.62 18.76
C ALA A 296 19.99 4.47 18.27
N TYR A 297 19.09 4.75 17.33
CA TYR A 297 18.22 3.73 16.75
C TYR A 297 18.99 2.65 15.98
N GLN A 298 19.97 3.04 15.18
CA GLN A 298 20.85 2.13 14.45
C GLN A 298 21.55 1.15 15.41
N TRP A 299 22.15 1.66 16.49
CA TRP A 299 22.77 0.84 17.52
C TRP A 299 21.80 -0.19 18.13
N ASP A 300 20.58 0.23 18.43
CA ASP A 300 19.56 -0.65 18.97
C ASP A 300 19.07 -1.70 17.98
N LEU A 301 18.93 -1.33 16.71
CA LEU A 301 18.45 -2.21 15.67
C LEU A 301 19.41 -3.38 15.43
N VAL A 302 20.72 -3.14 15.43
CA VAL A 302 21.72 -4.21 15.30
C VAL A 302 21.60 -5.22 16.45
N ARG A 303 21.31 -4.76 17.67
CA ARG A 303 21.16 -5.65 18.83
C ARG A 303 19.92 -6.55 18.74
N VAL A 304 18.85 -6.09 18.09
CA VAL A 304 17.57 -6.81 18.04
C VAL A 304 17.42 -7.64 16.77
N LEU A 305 17.71 -7.06 15.61
CA LEU A 305 17.47 -7.70 14.30
C LEU A 305 18.75 -8.20 13.63
N GLY A 306 19.93 -7.86 14.17
CA GLY A 306 21.21 -8.26 13.60
C GLY A 306 21.51 -7.53 12.30
N SER A 307 21.81 -8.29 11.24
CA SER A 307 22.26 -7.78 9.93
C SER A 307 21.12 -7.36 9.01
N THR A 308 20.26 -6.43 9.46
CA THR A 308 19.20 -5.83 8.62
C THR A 308 19.71 -4.54 7.98
N THR A 309 19.40 -4.31 6.69
CA THR A 309 19.60 -3.00 6.06
C THR A 309 18.52 -2.04 6.52
N LEU A 310 18.90 -0.88 7.04
CA LEU A 310 17.97 0.14 7.48
C LEU A 310 17.84 1.23 6.41
N VAL A 311 16.62 1.62 6.08
CA VAL A 311 16.34 2.80 5.26
C VAL A 311 15.53 3.78 6.10
N MET A 312 16.17 4.89 6.48
CA MET A 312 15.50 5.98 7.18
C MET A 312 14.90 6.92 6.15
N CYS A 313 13.58 7.04 6.09
CA CYS A 313 12.94 7.98 5.20
C CYS A 313 13.29 9.41 5.60
N VAL A 314 13.53 10.26 4.61
CA VAL A 314 13.78 11.70 4.78
C VAL A 314 12.71 12.54 4.10
N SER A 315 11.94 11.93 3.21
CA SER A 315 10.72 12.48 2.61
C SER A 315 9.76 11.32 2.30
N ARG A 316 8.65 11.61 1.60
CA ARG A 316 7.73 10.56 1.13
C ARG A 316 8.38 9.62 0.10
N ALA A 317 9.23 10.18 -0.76
CA ALA A 317 9.79 9.49 -1.92
C ALA A 317 11.29 9.19 -1.78
N GLU A 318 11.91 9.46 -0.62
CA GLU A 318 13.36 9.31 -0.46
C GLU A 318 13.74 8.80 0.92
N GLY A 319 14.83 8.03 0.96
CA GLY A 319 15.42 7.53 2.18
C GLY A 319 16.95 7.53 2.16
N ILE A 320 17.54 7.37 3.33
CA ILE A 320 18.96 7.13 3.52
C ILE A 320 19.13 5.65 3.88
N VAL A 321 19.81 4.90 3.02
CA VAL A 321 20.16 3.51 3.25
C VAL A 321 21.35 3.45 4.20
N SER A 322 21.33 2.51 5.11
CA SER A 322 22.40 2.21 6.05
C SER A 322 22.59 0.71 6.07
N HIS A 323 23.80 0.23 5.77
CA HIS A 323 24.12 -1.19 5.81
C HIS A 323 24.77 -1.56 7.14
N PRO A 324 24.47 -2.73 7.72
CA PRO A 324 25.16 -3.20 8.91
C PRO A 324 26.65 -3.44 8.58
N SER A 325 27.53 -3.03 9.49
CA SER A 325 28.97 -3.17 9.35
C SER A 325 29.38 -4.65 9.37
N VAL A 326 30.22 -5.06 8.41
CA VAL A 326 30.67 -6.45 8.26
C VAL A 326 31.67 -6.86 9.35
N ASP A 327 32.35 -5.88 9.93
CA ASP A 327 33.44 -5.99 10.91
C ASP A 327 32.98 -6.29 12.35
N GLY A 328 31.72 -6.69 12.56
CA GLY A 328 31.23 -7.18 13.86
C GLY A 328 31.08 -6.10 14.95
N ALA A 329 31.42 -4.84 14.65
CA ALA A 329 31.37 -3.71 15.58
C ALA A 329 29.96 -3.24 15.97
N GLY A 330 28.91 -3.88 15.45
CA GLY A 330 27.53 -3.55 15.82
C GLY A 330 27.04 -2.20 15.29
N SER A 331 27.69 -1.64 14.27
CA SER A 331 27.41 -0.31 13.71
C SER A 331 26.81 -0.40 12.31
N TYR A 332 26.26 0.71 11.82
CA TYR A 332 25.88 0.88 10.41
C TYR A 332 26.95 1.70 9.68
N LYS A 333 27.26 1.34 8.43
CA LYS A 333 28.18 2.06 7.54
C LYS A 333 27.52 2.31 6.20
N HIS A 334 28.03 3.33 5.50
CA HIS A 334 27.60 3.76 4.18
C HIS A 334 26.19 4.34 4.14
N MET A 335 26.08 5.62 3.78
CA MET A 335 24.81 6.32 3.63
C MET A 335 24.63 6.72 2.17
N GLU A 336 23.72 6.03 1.48
CA GLU A 336 23.31 6.36 0.12
C GLU A 336 21.87 6.86 0.14
N ARG A 337 21.58 7.88 -0.68
CA ARG A 337 20.22 8.36 -0.87
C ARG A 337 19.54 7.51 -1.94
N VAL A 338 18.36 6.99 -1.63
CA VAL A 338 17.57 6.17 -2.54
C VAL A 338 16.18 6.74 -2.74
N PHE A 339 15.57 6.42 -3.88
CA PHE A 339 14.19 6.76 -4.17
C PHE A 339 13.28 5.61 -3.72
N LEU A 340 12.25 5.96 -2.96
CA LEU A 340 11.27 5.01 -2.46
C LEU A 340 10.07 5.05 -3.39
N ASP A 341 9.93 4.01 -4.21
CA ASP A 341 8.71 3.83 -5.00
C ASP A 341 7.61 3.28 -4.07
N GLU A 342 6.63 4.12 -3.77
CA GLU A 342 5.50 3.76 -2.93
C GLU A 342 4.67 2.64 -3.57
N ASP A 343 4.53 2.57 -4.90
CA ASP A 343 3.68 1.58 -5.55
C ASP A 343 4.41 0.26 -5.81
N GLU A 344 5.72 0.29 -6.07
CA GLU A 344 6.47 -0.89 -6.53
C GLU A 344 7.25 -1.64 -5.44
N TRP A 345 7.28 -1.14 -4.19
CA TRP A 345 8.07 -1.76 -3.11
C TRP A 345 9.55 -1.91 -3.47
N LYS A 346 10.09 -0.91 -4.18
CA LYS A 346 11.48 -0.83 -4.64
C LYS A 346 12.22 0.28 -3.90
N LEU A 347 13.50 0.00 -3.66
CA LEU A 347 14.52 0.94 -3.18
C LEU A 347 15.43 1.31 -4.35
#